data_AF-A0A177LNC9-F1
#
_entry.id   AF-A0A177LNC9-F1
#
_cell.length_a   1.000
_cell.length_b   1.000
_cell.length_c   1.000
_cell.angle_alpha   90.00
_cell.angle_beta   90.00
_cell.angle_gamma   90.00
#
_symmetry.space_group_name_H-M   'P 1'
#
loop_
_entity.id
_entity.type
_entity.pdbx_description
1 polymer ?
#
loop_
_entity_poly.entity_id
_entity_poly.type
_entity_poly.pdbx_seq_one_letter_code
_entity_poly.pdbx_strand_id
1 'polypeptide(L)'
;MKDFRILFVGLFLLLISCAKRTGVSSLQVVEYSDDFISMDITGNVPEYTAIYQLLFRGIPNSNQTSPVISTSEEEVWRKNPAYFEEFFNKNRYKTFIISSFKNDKYSSRVSVNLKALEADLEHHSIIRKFGY
;
A
#
# COMPACT_ATOMS: atom_id res chain seq x y z
N MET A 1 10.48 -54.52 -46.72
CA MET A 1 8.99 -54.54 -46.73
C MET A 1 8.55 -54.55 -45.28
N LYS A 2 7.89 -53.56 -44.68
CA LYS A 2 7.16 -52.38 -45.16
C LYS A 2 7.29 -51.30 -44.08
N ASP A 3 7.27 -50.07 -44.54
CA ASP A 3 7.20 -48.81 -43.82
C ASP A 3 5.96 -48.72 -42.91
N PHE A 4 6.02 -47.96 -41.80
CA PHE A 4 5.12 -46.79 -41.65
C PHE A 4 5.55 -45.88 -40.49
N ARG A 5 5.52 -44.58 -40.78
CA ARG A 5 5.91 -43.43 -39.96
C ARG A 5 4.75 -43.00 -39.06
N ILE A 6 5.00 -42.70 -37.78
CA ILE A 6 4.25 -41.72 -36.95
C ILE A 6 5.32 -41.16 -35.99
N LEU A 7 6.03 -40.05 -36.23
CA LEU A 7 5.61 -38.65 -36.41
C LEU A 7 4.85 -38.09 -35.20
N PHE A 8 5.65 -37.60 -34.24
CA PHE A 8 5.53 -36.26 -33.64
C PHE A 8 4.16 -35.84 -33.07
N VAL A 9 3.97 -36.03 -31.76
CA VAL A 9 3.12 -35.17 -30.92
C VAL A 9 3.85 -35.03 -29.59
N GLY A 10 4.69 -34.01 -29.42
CA GLY A 10 4.26 -32.73 -28.83
C GLY A 10 4.22 -32.90 -27.30
N LEU A 11 5.33 -32.75 -26.58
CA LEU A 11 5.82 -31.46 -26.09
C LEU A 11 4.67 -30.50 -25.76
N PHE A 12 4.01 -30.69 -24.61
CA PHE A 12 3.58 -29.62 -23.70
C PHE A 12 2.83 -30.26 -22.53
N LEU A 13 3.57 -30.85 -21.58
CA LEU A 13 3.05 -30.90 -20.21
C LEU A 13 3.09 -29.45 -19.71
N LEU A 14 1.99 -28.75 -19.98
CA LEU A 14 1.69 -27.42 -19.47
C LEU A 14 1.95 -27.45 -17.97
N LEU A 15 3.04 -26.80 -17.58
CA LEU A 15 3.17 -26.20 -16.27
C LEU A 15 1.90 -25.37 -16.08
N ILE A 16 0.94 -25.90 -15.33
CA ILE A 16 -0.13 -25.11 -14.73
C ILE A 16 0.57 -24.27 -13.67
N SER A 17 1.28 -23.25 -14.14
CA SER A 17 1.62 -22.09 -13.34
C SER A 17 0.27 -21.48 -13.02
N CYS A 18 -0.23 -21.77 -11.82
CA CYS A 18 -1.32 -21.04 -11.24
C CYS A 18 -0.81 -19.60 -11.12
N ALA A 19 -1.12 -18.78 -12.13
CA ALA A 19 -0.90 -17.35 -12.05
C ALA A 19 -1.74 -16.88 -10.86
N LYS A 20 -1.08 -16.71 -9.70
CA LYS A 20 -1.67 -16.00 -8.57
C LYS A 20 -2.09 -14.66 -9.14
N ARG A 21 -3.40 -14.48 -9.33
CA ARG A 21 -3.96 -13.18 -9.64
C ARG A 21 -3.55 -12.30 -8.46
N THR A 22 -2.56 -11.45 -8.67
CA THR A 22 -2.28 -10.35 -7.75
C THR A 22 -3.49 -9.46 -7.86
N GLY A 23 -4.47 -9.67 -6.98
CA GLY A 23 -5.63 -8.81 -6.88
C GLY A 23 -5.12 -7.39 -6.70
N VAL A 24 -5.50 -6.49 -7.60
CA VAL A 24 -5.23 -5.07 -7.43
C VAL A 24 -5.92 -4.65 -6.14
N SER A 25 -5.16 -4.06 -5.21
CA SER A 25 -5.73 -3.55 -3.97
C SER A 25 -6.71 -2.45 -4.29
N SER A 26 -7.98 -2.66 -3.99
CA SER A 26 -9.00 -1.60 -3.99
C SER A 26 -9.03 -0.91 -2.64
N LEU A 27 -9.23 0.41 -2.65
CA LEU A 27 -9.29 1.26 -1.47
C LEU A 27 -10.59 2.06 -1.49
N GLN A 28 -11.33 2.03 -0.39
CA GLN A 28 -12.52 2.83 -0.18
C GLN A 28 -12.43 3.54 1.17
N VAL A 29 -12.65 4.86 1.19
CA VAL A 29 -12.77 5.60 2.46
C VAL A 29 -14.13 5.32 3.08
N VAL A 30 -14.09 4.95 4.35
CA VAL A 30 -15.29 4.68 5.17
C VAL A 30 -15.64 5.91 5.99
N GLU A 31 -14.62 6.52 6.58
CA GLU A 31 -14.78 7.65 7.49
C GLU A 31 -13.55 8.54 7.42
N TYR A 32 -13.77 9.85 7.52
CA TYR A 32 -12.72 10.84 7.55
C TYR A 32 -13.06 11.92 8.58
N SER A 33 -12.05 12.31 9.35
CA SER A 33 -12.02 13.51 10.18
C SER A 33 -10.64 14.15 10.08
N ASP A 34 -10.48 15.34 10.66
CA ASP A 34 -9.19 16.03 10.69
C ASP A 34 -8.12 15.26 11.51
N ASP A 35 -8.54 14.39 12.44
CA ASP A 35 -7.63 13.64 13.31
C ASP A 35 -7.31 12.23 12.76
N PHE A 36 -8.25 11.60 12.06
CA PHE A 36 -8.10 10.22 11.58
C PHE A 36 -8.84 9.94 10.28
N ILE A 37 -8.37 8.91 9.58
CA ILE A 37 -9.02 8.36 8.38
C ILE A 37 -9.17 6.85 8.50
N SER A 38 -10.35 6.34 8.17
CA SER A 38 -10.67 4.91 8.12
C SER A 38 -10.96 4.49 6.69
N MET A 39 -10.33 3.41 6.26
CA MET A 39 -10.40 2.91 4.89
C MET A 39 -10.49 1.39 4.84
N ASP A 40 -11.30 0.89 3.93
CA ASP A 40 -11.38 -0.52 3.60
C ASP A 40 -10.38 -0.82 2.48
N ILE A 41 -9.48 -1.77 2.74
CA ILE A 41 -8.38 -2.13 1.84
C ILE A 41 -8.45 -3.61 1.54
N THR A 42 -8.52 -3.93 0.25
CA THR A 42 -8.40 -5.30 -0.24
C THR A 42 -6.92 -5.64 -0.44
N GLY A 43 -6.39 -6.65 0.25
CA GLY A 43 -4.99 -7.08 0.08
C GLY A 43 -4.35 -7.74 1.29
N ASN A 44 -3.11 -8.20 1.11
CA ASN A 44 -2.40 -8.99 2.13
C ASN A 44 -1.73 -8.14 3.21
N VAL A 45 -1.41 -6.88 2.90
CA VAL A 45 -0.69 -5.94 3.80
C VAL A 45 -1.46 -4.62 3.93
N PRO A 46 -2.67 -4.64 4.50
CA PRO A 46 -3.59 -3.51 4.43
C PRO A 46 -3.04 -2.25 5.14
N GLU A 47 -2.38 -2.39 6.28
CA GLU A 47 -1.80 -1.26 7.02
C GLU A 47 -0.69 -0.55 6.25
N TYR A 48 0.24 -1.32 5.67
CA TYR A 48 1.30 -0.77 4.81
C TYR A 48 0.68 -0.03 3.62
N THR A 49 -0.32 -0.65 2.99
CA THR A 49 -1.01 -0.07 1.84
C THR A 49 -1.70 1.23 2.20
N ALA A 50 -2.37 1.30 3.36
CA ALA A 50 -3.03 2.50 3.87
C ALA A 50 -2.04 3.66 3.97
N ILE A 51 -0.94 3.42 4.69
CA ILE A 51 0.10 4.43 4.92
C ILE A 51 0.75 4.85 3.60
N TYR A 52 1.14 3.90 2.76
CA TYR A 52 1.79 4.20 1.49
C TYR A 52 0.89 5.05 0.57
N GLN A 53 -0.40 4.71 0.47
CA GLN A 53 -1.36 5.49 -0.31
C GLN A 53 -1.50 6.91 0.24
N LEU A 54 -1.67 7.08 1.56
CA LEU A 54 -1.72 8.40 2.20
C LEU A 54 -0.48 9.24 1.89
N LEU A 55 0.70 8.65 2.02
CA LEU A 55 1.96 9.40 1.89
C LEU A 55 2.26 9.80 0.45
N PHE A 56 1.96 8.93 -0.53
CA PHE A 56 2.54 9.06 -1.88
C PHE A 56 1.56 9.05 -3.05
N ARG A 57 0.30 8.68 -2.84
CA ARG A 57 -0.71 8.64 -3.92
C ARG A 57 -1.89 9.57 -3.66
N GLY A 58 -2.22 9.81 -2.40
CA GLY A 58 -3.51 10.34 -2.00
C GLY A 58 -4.60 9.27 -2.14
N ILE A 59 -5.81 9.62 -1.74
CA ILE A 59 -6.95 8.71 -1.73
C ILE A 59 -8.09 9.32 -2.57
N PRO A 60 -8.44 8.70 -3.70
CA PRO A 60 -9.50 9.22 -4.56
C PRO A 60 -10.85 9.27 -3.83
N ASN A 61 -11.68 10.25 -4.18
CA ASN A 61 -13.01 10.46 -3.60
C ASN A 61 -13.01 10.63 -2.07
N SER A 62 -11.97 11.28 -1.53
CA SER A 62 -11.87 11.61 -0.10
C SER A 62 -11.36 13.02 0.10
N ASN A 63 -11.38 13.53 1.33
CA ASN A 63 -10.75 14.82 1.65
C ASN A 63 -9.22 14.77 1.55
N GLN A 64 -8.62 13.56 1.60
CA GLN A 64 -7.19 13.35 1.41
C GLN A 64 -6.89 12.94 -0.06
N THR A 65 -7.40 13.69 -1.05
CA THR A 65 -7.16 13.36 -2.47
C THR A 65 -5.70 13.48 -2.89
N SER A 66 -4.93 14.32 -2.21
CA SER A 66 -3.53 14.57 -2.50
C SER A 66 -2.63 13.79 -1.53
N PRO A 67 -1.43 13.35 -1.97
CA PRO A 67 -0.47 12.74 -1.08
C PRO A 67 -0.02 13.70 0.02
N VAL A 68 0.21 13.18 1.21
CA VAL A 68 0.73 13.96 2.35
C VAL A 68 2.15 14.47 2.07
N ILE A 69 2.99 13.66 1.42
CA ILE A 69 4.39 14.03 1.12
C ILE A 69 4.53 14.50 -0.32
N SER A 70 4.48 13.57 -1.27
CA SER A 70 4.73 13.82 -2.70
C SER A 70 4.50 12.54 -3.51
N THR A 71 4.24 12.66 -4.81
CA THR A 71 4.24 11.51 -5.72
C THR A 71 5.65 11.01 -6.09
N SER A 72 6.69 11.80 -5.79
CA SER A 72 8.10 11.47 -6.10
C SER A 72 8.77 10.64 -4.99
N GLU A 73 8.27 9.42 -4.78
CA GLU A 73 8.75 8.49 -3.75
C GLU A 73 10.27 8.35 -3.70
N GLU A 74 10.89 7.97 -4.81
CA GLU A 74 12.33 7.70 -4.87
C GLU A 74 13.18 8.90 -4.39
N GLU A 75 12.77 10.11 -4.75
CA GLU A 75 13.45 11.33 -4.35
C GLU A 75 13.34 11.56 -2.84
N VAL A 76 12.15 11.39 -2.29
CA VAL A 76 11.84 11.57 -0.86
C VAL A 76 12.60 10.55 -0.02
N TRP A 77 12.64 9.29 -0.47
CA TRP A 77 13.38 8.21 0.17
C TRP A 77 14.89 8.47 0.15
N ARG A 78 15.44 8.88 -1.00
CA ARG A 78 16.86 9.19 -1.14
C ARG A 78 17.29 10.37 -0.27
N LYS A 79 16.41 11.35 -0.06
CA LYS A 79 16.66 12.51 0.81
C LYS A 79 16.59 12.15 2.29
N ASN A 80 15.79 11.16 2.67
CA ASN A 80 15.52 10.83 4.09
C ASN A 80 15.67 9.32 4.40
N PRO A 81 16.80 8.68 4.04
CA PRO A 81 16.93 7.22 4.11
C PRO A 81 16.79 6.68 5.54
N ALA A 82 17.40 7.36 6.52
CA ALA A 82 17.32 6.95 7.92
C ALA A 82 15.88 6.99 8.48
N TYR A 83 15.10 8.00 8.07
CA TYR A 83 13.69 8.11 8.49
C TYR A 83 12.87 6.93 7.95
N PHE A 84 12.99 6.64 6.64
CA PHE A 84 12.17 5.61 6.01
C PHE A 84 12.63 4.18 6.32
N GLU A 85 13.90 3.98 6.68
CA GLU A 85 14.38 2.72 7.25
C GLU A 85 13.63 2.40 8.55
N GLU A 86 13.57 3.34 9.49
CA GLU A 86 12.78 3.16 10.72
C GLU A 86 11.28 3.06 10.42
N PHE A 87 10.79 3.94 9.55
CA PHE A 87 9.36 4.08 9.28
C PHE A 87 8.76 2.82 8.64
N PHE A 88 9.32 2.34 7.53
CA PHE A 88 8.79 1.18 6.79
C PHE A 88 9.48 -0.13 7.13
N ASN A 89 10.82 -0.19 7.10
CA ASN A 89 11.54 -1.46 7.24
C ASN A 89 11.48 -2.01 8.66
N LYS A 90 11.46 -1.13 9.67
CA LYS A 90 11.25 -1.49 11.08
C LYS A 90 9.81 -1.37 11.54
N ASN A 91 8.88 -1.13 10.62
CA ASN A 91 7.43 -1.05 10.87
C ASN A 91 7.01 0.03 11.88
N ARG A 92 7.78 1.12 12.07
CA ARG A 92 7.37 2.22 12.95
C ARG A 92 6.06 2.86 12.48
N TYR A 93 5.72 2.79 11.20
CA TYR A 93 4.43 3.25 10.67
C TYR A 93 3.22 2.66 11.44
N LYS A 94 3.36 1.47 12.05
CA LYS A 94 2.30 0.80 12.80
C LYS A 94 1.86 1.59 14.04
N THR A 95 2.72 2.46 14.58
CA THR A 95 2.36 3.31 15.74
C THR A 95 1.28 4.33 15.41
N PHE A 96 1.04 4.60 14.12
CA PHE A 96 -0.02 5.51 13.66
C PHE A 96 -1.32 4.77 13.29
N ILE A 97 -1.35 3.43 13.38
CA ILE A 97 -2.56 2.64 13.15
C ILE A 97 -3.39 2.63 14.42
N ILE A 98 -4.59 3.22 14.37
CA ILE A 98 -5.56 3.21 15.47
C ILE A 98 -6.20 1.82 15.58
N SER A 99 -6.63 1.26 14.45
CA SER A 99 -7.22 -0.08 14.39
C SER A 99 -7.03 -0.72 13.02
N SER A 100 -6.96 -2.05 13.02
CA SER A 100 -6.82 -2.86 11.81
C SER A 100 -7.52 -4.19 12.04
N PHE A 101 -8.62 -4.44 11.33
CA PHE A 101 -9.39 -5.68 11.45
C PHE A 101 -9.98 -6.11 10.11
N LYS A 102 -10.14 -7.43 9.94
CA LYS A 102 -10.78 -7.98 8.74
C LYS A 102 -12.26 -7.62 8.74
N ASN A 103 -12.74 -6.99 7.67
CA ASN A 103 -14.17 -6.73 7.48
C ASN A 103 -14.82 -7.84 6.62
N ASP A 104 -14.04 -8.51 5.78
CA ASP A 104 -14.45 -9.65 4.95
C ASP A 104 -13.23 -10.54 4.61
N LYS A 105 -13.42 -11.61 3.84
CA LYS A 105 -12.38 -12.59 3.48
C LYS A 105 -11.15 -11.97 2.82
N TYR A 106 -11.33 -10.90 2.03
CA TYR A 106 -10.27 -10.27 1.25
C TYR A 106 -10.00 -8.82 1.62
N SER A 107 -10.75 -8.26 2.57
CA SER A 107 -10.70 -6.85 2.90
C SER A 107 -10.54 -6.64 4.41
N SER A 108 -9.81 -5.58 4.74
CA SER A 108 -9.57 -5.13 6.11
C SER A 108 -9.89 -3.65 6.23
N ARG A 109 -10.55 -3.28 7.32
CA ARG A 109 -10.71 -1.89 7.72
C ARG A 109 -9.49 -1.45 8.50
N VAL A 110 -8.83 -0.39 8.03
CA VAL A 110 -7.68 0.23 8.65
C VAL A 110 -8.00 1.67 8.98
N SER A 111 -7.79 2.04 10.25
CA SER A 111 -7.93 3.41 10.74
C SER A 111 -6.56 3.95 11.11
N VAL A 112 -6.22 5.12 10.56
CA VAL A 112 -4.92 5.77 10.73
C VAL A 112 -5.11 7.10 11.45
N ASN A 113 -4.30 7.36 12.47
CA ASN A 113 -4.20 8.66 13.12
C ASN A 113 -3.42 9.60 12.19
N LEU A 114 -4.15 10.34 11.37
CA LEU A 114 -3.59 11.19 10.32
C LEU A 114 -2.82 12.36 10.94
N LYS A 115 -3.36 12.98 11.98
CA LYS A 115 -2.74 14.13 12.65
C LYS A 115 -1.41 13.78 13.32
N ALA A 116 -1.33 12.62 13.99
CA ALA A 116 -0.06 12.17 14.58
C ALA A 116 0.97 11.82 13.51
N LEU A 117 0.52 11.26 12.38
CA LEU A 117 1.39 10.96 11.23
C LEU A 117 1.96 12.24 10.62
N GLU A 118 1.11 13.25 10.36
CA GLU A 118 1.54 14.55 9.83
C GLU A 118 2.50 15.26 10.79
N ALA A 119 2.19 15.27 12.10
CA ALA A 119 3.07 15.86 13.11
C ALA A 119 4.45 15.17 13.17
N ASP A 120 4.52 13.83 13.03
CA ASP A 120 5.79 13.10 12.95
C ASP A 120 6.59 13.49 11.70
N LEU A 121 5.92 13.61 10.56
CA LEU A 121 6.56 14.01 9.30
C LEU A 121 7.07 15.46 9.36
N GLU A 122 6.31 16.37 9.97
CA GLU A 122 6.72 17.75 10.22
C GLU A 122 7.92 17.82 11.17
N HIS A 123 7.86 17.09 12.29
CA HIS A 123 8.94 17.05 13.28
C HIS A 123 10.26 16.58 12.68
N HIS A 124 10.22 15.60 11.78
CA HIS A 124 11.38 15.07 11.08
C HIS A 124 11.72 15.83 9.79
N SER A 125 11.06 16.96 9.52
CA SER A 125 11.26 17.80 8.32
C SER A 125 11.07 17.05 6.98
N ILE A 126 10.22 16.02 6.98
CA ILE A 126 9.83 15.28 5.77
C ILE A 126 8.84 16.10 4.96
N ILE A 127 7.92 16.79 5.65
CA ILE A 127 7.01 17.77 5.07
C ILE A 127 7.22 19.12 5.75
N ARG A 128 6.82 20.20 5.07
CA ARG A 128 6.88 21.54 5.65
C ARG A 128 5.79 21.69 6.71
N LYS A 129 6.10 22.41 7.78
CA LYS A 129 5.10 22.88 8.74
C LYS A 129 4.15 23.85 8.04
N PHE A 130 2.85 23.59 8.12
CA PHE A 130 1.84 24.54 7.63
C PHE A 130 1.33 25.40 8.80
N GLY A 131 1.89 26.60 8.97
CA GLY A 131 1.48 27.57 9.99
C GLY A 131 2.60 27.94 10.98
N TYR A 132 2.66 29.24 11.34
CA TYR A 132 3.69 29.88 12.17
C TYR A 132 3.87 29.20 13.53
#